data_AF-A0A3C1PNS3-F1
#
_entry.id   AF-A0A3C1PNS3-F1
#
_cell.length_a   1.000
_cell.length_b   1.000
_cell.length_c   1.000
_cell.angle_alpha   90.00
_cell.angle_beta   90.00
_cell.angle_gamma   90.00
#
_symmetry.space_group_name_H-M   'P 1'
#
loop_
_entity.id
_entity.type
_entity.pdbx_description
1 polymer ?
#
loop_
_entity_poly.entity_id
_entity_poly.type
_entity_poly.pdbx_seq_one_letter_code
_entity_poly.pdbx_strand_id
1 'polypeptide(L)'
;FGDIIGNAANLAVFVRQAINNGLQFSWLSKAKIRYVLRKYAYFPKYNLLPVLMASSSYFLPAIFINKFYGQEAAGYFDLSKMLLSVPLALGGSALASVLLQRYAEKYRERISISKEISLLFFAVSGLAMLEIAIIWWFGVDIFTLFFGEKWAYSGTLSQILVWSYALNFIVSTFSSIFVALQRIKLYSAWQVLYFGGIGMLVFASYLPFETFIQWFVAVEISAYVLVLAASIYVVHGYEKSLKRN
;
A
#
# COMPACT_ATOMS: atom_id res chain seq x y z
N PHE A 1 12.60 13.40 2.65
CA PHE A 1 13.86 13.35 3.42
C PHE A 1 13.68 13.66 4.90
N GLY A 2 12.82 14.61 5.30
CA GLY A 2 12.58 14.96 6.71
C GLY A 2 12.16 13.79 7.60
N ASP A 3 11.22 12.94 7.16
CA ASP A 3 10.78 11.78 7.95
C ASP A 3 11.85 10.70 8.14
N ILE A 4 12.70 10.49 7.13
CA ILE A 4 13.79 9.52 7.21
C ILE A 4 14.86 10.03 8.19
N ILE A 5 15.21 11.32 8.09
CA ILE A 5 16.18 11.95 8.98
C ILE A 5 15.62 12.01 10.41
N GLY A 6 14.33 12.33 10.58
CA GLY A 6 13.65 12.37 11.87
C GLY A 6 13.55 11.00 12.53
N ASN A 7 13.14 9.96 11.79
CA ASN A 7 13.09 8.60 12.32
C ASN A 7 14.48 8.02 12.60
N ALA A 8 15.48 8.34 11.77
CA ALA A 8 16.86 7.97 12.02
C ALA A 8 17.43 8.68 13.26
N ALA A 9 17.14 9.98 13.43
CA ALA A 9 17.52 10.74 14.61
C ALA A 9 16.84 10.18 15.87
N ASN A 10 15.54 9.85 15.80
CA ASN A 10 14.83 9.22 16.91
C ASN A 10 15.41 7.86 17.27
N LEU A 11 15.76 7.02 16.29
CA LEU A 11 16.45 5.75 16.52
C LEU A 11 17.83 5.97 17.18
N ALA A 12 18.59 6.94 16.70
CA ALA A 12 19.90 7.27 17.25
C ALA A 12 19.81 7.80 18.69
N VAL A 13 18.85 8.70 18.96
CA VAL A 13 18.57 9.22 20.30
C VAL A 13 18.10 8.10 21.21
N PHE A 14 17.21 7.23 20.74
CA PHE A 14 16.74 6.08 21.50
C PHE A 14 17.89 5.14 21.84
N VAL A 15 18.70 4.73 20.87
CA VAL A 15 19.87 3.88 21.10
C VAL A 15 20.86 4.54 22.06
N ARG A 16 21.15 5.84 21.88
CA ARG A 16 22.05 6.59 22.75
C ARG A 16 21.51 6.71 24.18
N GLN A 17 20.23 7.02 24.34
CA GLN A 17 19.57 7.11 25.65
C GLN A 17 19.49 5.75 26.32
N ALA A 18 19.25 4.69 25.54
CA ALA A 18 19.19 3.34 26.02
C ALA A 18 20.58 2.88 26.52
N ILE A 19 21.66 3.18 25.77
CA ILE A 19 23.05 2.95 26.20
C ILE A 19 23.40 3.77 27.45
N ASN A 20 23.07 5.06 27.46
CA ASN A 20 23.37 5.96 28.59
C ASN A 20 22.59 5.59 29.87
N ASN A 21 21.39 5.01 29.75
CA ASN A 21 20.60 4.47 30.86
C ASN A 21 20.99 3.03 31.22
N GLY A 22 22.17 2.56 30.78
CA GLY A 22 22.76 1.32 31.25
C GLY A 22 22.37 0.07 30.46
N LEU A 23 22.00 0.16 29.18
CA LEU A 23 21.95 -1.02 28.31
C LEU A 23 23.35 -1.63 28.16
N GLN A 24 23.62 -2.68 28.91
CA GLN A 24 24.94 -3.29 28.97
C GLN A 24 25.32 -4.22 27.82
N PHE A 25 24.56 -4.56 26.78
CA PHE A 25 24.94 -5.54 25.71
C PHE A 25 25.49 -6.94 26.13
N SER A 26 26.10 -7.14 27.30
CA SER A 26 26.63 -8.37 27.89
C SER A 26 25.52 -9.36 28.23
N TRP A 27 24.29 -8.87 28.41
CA TRP A 27 23.08 -9.67 28.56
C TRP A 27 22.50 -10.21 27.23
N LEU A 28 22.98 -9.71 26.07
CA LEU A 28 22.57 -10.18 24.75
C LEU A 28 23.40 -11.39 24.34
N SER A 29 23.05 -12.55 24.90
CA SER A 29 23.62 -13.82 24.44
C SER A 29 23.12 -14.14 23.02
N LYS A 30 24.04 -14.50 22.10
CA LYS A 30 23.68 -15.04 20.77
C LYS A 30 22.71 -16.21 20.87
N ALA A 31 22.79 -17.02 21.94
CA ALA A 31 21.85 -18.11 22.19
C ALA A 31 20.45 -17.59 22.56
N LYS A 32 20.35 -16.54 23.39
CA LYS A 32 19.07 -15.88 23.72
C LYS A 32 18.46 -15.20 22.50
N ILE A 33 19.26 -14.48 21.69
CA ILE A 33 18.80 -13.88 20.43
C ILE A 33 18.30 -14.96 19.48
N ARG A 34 19.05 -16.05 19.27
CA ARG A 34 18.63 -17.16 18.42
C ARG A 34 17.38 -17.86 18.95
N TYR A 35 17.24 -18.01 20.26
CA TYR A 35 16.05 -18.55 20.91
C TYR A 35 14.83 -17.65 20.68
N VAL A 36 14.95 -16.34 20.89
CA VAL A 36 13.87 -15.37 20.64
C VAL A 36 13.51 -15.33 19.16
N LEU A 37 14.50 -15.27 18.26
CA LEU A 37 14.27 -15.31 16.82
C LEU A 37 13.58 -16.60 16.37
N ARG A 38 13.91 -17.76 16.96
CA ARG A 38 13.20 -19.02 16.67
C ARG A 38 11.79 -19.03 17.25
N LYS A 39 11.64 -18.60 18.51
CA LYS A 39 10.36 -18.53 19.22
C LYS A 39 9.36 -17.59 18.55
N TYR A 40 9.84 -16.49 17.96
CA TYR A 40 9.04 -15.50 17.23
C TYR A 40 9.32 -15.49 15.72
N ALA A 41 9.92 -16.55 15.16
CA ALA A 41 10.30 -16.63 13.73
C ALA A 41 9.12 -16.41 12.77
N TYR A 42 7.92 -16.68 13.27
CA TYR A 42 6.67 -16.44 12.57
C TYR A 42 6.47 -14.95 12.22
N PHE A 43 6.91 -14.03 13.08
CA PHE A 43 6.72 -12.59 12.88
C PHE A 43 7.61 -12.00 11.76
N PRO A 44 8.95 -12.25 11.70
CA PRO A 44 9.76 -11.83 10.56
C PRO A 44 9.28 -12.40 9.22
N LYS A 45 8.83 -13.67 9.22
CA LYS A 45 8.42 -14.36 7.99
C LYS A 45 7.07 -13.90 7.46
N TYR A 46 6.07 -13.72 8.32
CA TYR A 46 4.69 -13.44 7.92
C TYR A 46 4.26 -11.99 8.13
N ASN A 47 5.16 -11.10 8.56
CA ASN A 47 4.85 -9.69 8.69
C ASN A 47 5.99 -8.81 8.16
N LEU A 48 7.22 -9.01 8.64
CA LEU A 48 8.34 -8.16 8.23
C LEU A 48 8.66 -8.27 6.73
N LEU A 49 8.91 -9.48 6.23
CA LEU A 49 9.30 -9.67 4.83
C LEU A 49 8.20 -9.22 3.83
N PRO A 50 6.91 -9.59 4.02
CA PRO A 50 5.83 -9.10 3.17
C PRO A 50 5.68 -7.57 3.17
N VAL A 51 5.81 -6.93 4.33
CA VAL A 51 5.78 -5.46 4.44
C VAL A 51 6.95 -4.83 3.70
N LEU A 52 8.17 -5.38 3.85
CA LEU A 52 9.34 -4.92 3.10
C LEU A 52 9.12 -5.03 1.59
N MET A 53 8.60 -6.17 1.12
CA MET A 53 8.28 -6.39 -0.29
C MET A 53 7.25 -5.38 -0.79
N ALA A 54 6.19 -5.13 -0.03
CA ALA A 54 5.19 -4.11 -0.37
C ALA A 54 5.80 -2.70 -0.45
N SER A 55 6.68 -2.34 0.50
CA SER A 55 7.41 -1.06 0.44
C SER A 55 8.33 -0.99 -0.78
N SER A 56 9.04 -2.07 -1.11
CA SER A 56 9.88 -2.12 -2.31
C SER A 56 9.05 -1.97 -3.59
N SER A 57 7.89 -2.64 -3.69
CA SER A 57 6.97 -2.49 -4.83
C SER A 57 6.53 -1.05 -5.06
N TYR A 58 6.45 -0.23 -4.02
CA TYR A 58 6.07 1.18 -4.14
C TYR A 58 7.17 2.06 -4.77
N PHE A 59 8.44 1.73 -4.53
CA PHE A 59 9.59 2.49 -5.03
C PHE A 59 10.14 1.97 -6.37
N LEU A 60 10.00 0.67 -6.63
CA LEU A 60 10.51 0.03 -7.85
C LEU A 60 10.05 0.70 -9.15
N PRO A 61 8.78 1.11 -9.32
CA PRO A 61 8.32 1.75 -10.56
C PRO A 61 9.11 3.01 -10.90
N ALA A 62 9.31 3.91 -9.93
CA ALA A 62 10.10 5.13 -10.14
C ALA A 62 11.57 4.81 -10.47
N ILE A 63 12.15 3.80 -9.81
CA ILE A 63 13.52 3.33 -10.11
C ILE A 63 13.63 2.78 -11.54
N PHE A 64 12.69 1.93 -11.96
CA PHE A 64 12.66 1.37 -13.31
C PHE A 64 12.45 2.46 -14.35
N ILE A 65 11.52 3.38 -14.09
CA ILE A 65 11.24 4.48 -15.01
C ILE A 65 12.48 5.35 -15.20
N ASN A 66 13.13 5.75 -14.11
CA ASN A 66 14.36 6.53 -14.17
C ASN A 66 15.48 5.79 -14.92
N LYS A 67 15.64 4.49 -14.66
CA LYS A 67 16.69 3.66 -15.25
C LYS A 67 16.50 3.43 -16.76
N PHE A 68 15.28 3.20 -17.22
CA PHE A 68 14.99 2.79 -18.60
C PHE A 68 14.50 3.93 -19.49
N TYR A 69 13.81 4.93 -18.93
CA TYR A 69 13.19 6.03 -19.68
C TYR A 69 13.77 7.41 -19.33
N GLY A 70 14.72 7.47 -18.39
CA GLY A 70 15.43 8.69 -18.03
C GLY A 70 14.75 9.52 -16.94
N GLN A 71 15.46 10.56 -16.51
CA GLN A 71 15.06 11.38 -15.36
C GLN A 71 13.80 12.21 -15.63
N GLU A 72 13.60 12.67 -16.87
CA GLU A 72 12.44 13.46 -17.25
C GLU A 72 11.14 12.64 -17.12
N ALA A 73 11.11 11.42 -17.68
CA ALA A 73 9.98 10.50 -17.56
C ALA A 73 9.66 10.14 -16.10
N ALA A 74 10.70 9.94 -15.29
CA ALA A 74 10.54 9.69 -13.85
C ALA A 74 9.94 10.89 -13.13
N GLY A 75 10.36 12.11 -13.48
CA GLY A 75 9.78 13.34 -12.95
C GLY A 75 8.30 13.48 -13.30
N TYR A 76 7.94 13.19 -14.55
CA TYR A 76 6.54 13.23 -14.97
C TYR A 76 5.68 12.23 -14.18
N PHE A 77 6.17 11.00 -14.04
CA PHE A 77 5.51 9.95 -13.27
C PHE A 77 5.36 10.31 -11.78
N ASP A 78 6.42 10.80 -11.14
CA ASP A 78 6.42 11.13 -9.72
C ASP A 78 5.43 12.27 -9.41
N LEU A 79 5.32 13.27 -10.30
CA LEU A 79 4.33 14.33 -10.13
C LEU A 79 2.89 13.79 -10.27
N SER A 80 2.65 12.94 -11.28
CA SER A 80 1.36 12.26 -11.46
C SER A 80 0.98 11.46 -10.20
N LYS A 81 1.92 10.63 -9.73
CA LYS A 81 1.78 9.83 -8.51
C LYS A 81 1.48 10.68 -7.28
N MET A 82 2.17 11.81 -7.11
CA MET A 82 1.99 12.70 -5.95
C MET A 82 0.55 13.21 -5.88
N LEU A 83 0.00 13.70 -7.00
CA LEU A 83 -1.36 14.23 -7.02
C LEU A 83 -2.41 13.13 -6.80
N LEU A 84 -2.23 11.98 -7.46
CA LEU A 84 -3.13 10.82 -7.32
C LEU A 84 -3.05 10.14 -5.95
N SER A 85 -2.00 10.41 -5.16
CA SER A 85 -1.86 9.87 -3.80
C SER A 85 -2.55 10.73 -2.73
N VAL A 86 -3.14 11.87 -3.09
CA VAL A 86 -3.77 12.78 -2.13
C VAL A 86 -4.93 12.13 -1.37
N PRO A 87 -5.90 11.45 -2.01
CA PRO A 87 -7.01 10.81 -1.29
C PRO A 87 -6.53 9.71 -0.34
N LEU A 88 -5.53 8.95 -0.78
CA LEU A 88 -4.84 7.94 0.03
C LEU A 88 -4.22 8.54 1.30
N ALA A 89 -3.55 9.68 1.18
CA ALA A 89 -2.89 10.34 2.30
C ALA A 89 -3.89 10.95 3.31
N LEU A 90 -4.99 11.51 2.82
CA LEU A 90 -5.99 12.18 3.66
C LEU A 90 -6.93 11.19 4.38
N GLY A 91 -7.34 10.12 3.69
CA GLY A 91 -8.37 9.22 4.19
C GLY A 91 -7.89 7.79 4.48
N GLY A 92 -7.01 7.24 3.64
CA GLY A 92 -6.73 5.80 3.61
C GLY A 92 -6.17 5.25 4.93
N SER A 93 -5.12 5.87 5.45
CA SER A 93 -4.40 5.40 6.65
C SER A 93 -5.17 5.62 7.95
N ALA A 94 -5.87 6.77 8.06
CA ALA A 94 -6.71 7.10 9.20
C ALA A 94 -7.92 6.15 9.28
N LEU A 95 -8.62 5.95 8.15
CA LEU A 95 -9.74 5.02 8.09
C LEU A 95 -9.28 3.59 8.39
N ALA A 96 -8.19 3.11 7.79
CA ALA A 96 -7.69 1.76 8.03
C ALA A 96 -7.41 1.49 9.52
N SER A 97 -6.86 2.46 10.25
CA SER A 97 -6.56 2.34 11.68
C SER A 97 -7.82 2.24 12.55
N VAL A 98 -8.83 3.07 12.27
CA VAL A 98 -10.12 3.03 12.99
C VAL A 98 -10.87 1.73 12.68
N LEU A 99 -10.88 1.31 11.41
CA LEU A 99 -11.52 0.06 10.97
C LEU A 99 -10.87 -1.16 11.60
N LEU A 100 -9.54 -1.15 11.75
CA LEU A 100 -8.82 -2.22 12.42
C LEU A 100 -9.33 -2.42 13.85
N GLN A 101 -9.41 -1.34 14.64
CA GLN A 101 -9.87 -1.40 16.02
C GLN A 101 -11.33 -1.86 16.09
N ARG A 102 -12.22 -1.22 15.33
CA ARG A 102 -13.66 -1.51 15.30
C ARG A 102 -13.97 -2.94 14.88
N TYR A 103 -13.32 -3.44 13.83
CA TYR A 103 -13.59 -4.79 13.34
C TYR A 103 -12.91 -5.88 14.18
N ALA A 104 -11.78 -5.59 14.84
CA ALA A 104 -11.19 -6.52 15.79
C ALA A 104 -12.06 -6.71 17.05
N GLU A 105 -12.70 -5.65 17.53
CA GLU A 105 -13.68 -5.70 18.62
C GLU A 105 -14.91 -6.52 18.22
N LYS A 106 -15.53 -6.19 17.09
CA LYS A 106 -16.68 -6.96 16.58
C LYS A 106 -16.38 -8.42 16.28
N TYR A 107 -15.17 -8.72 15.81
CA TYR A 107 -14.73 -10.09 15.61
C TYR A 107 -14.69 -10.87 16.94
N ARG A 108 -14.23 -10.23 18.01
CA ARG A 108 -14.20 -10.81 19.37
C ARG A 108 -15.60 -11.03 19.92
N GLU A 109 -16.50 -10.07 19.70
CA GLU A 109 -17.88 -10.10 20.16
C GLU A 109 -18.82 -10.93 19.26
N ARG A 110 -18.31 -11.50 18.16
CA ARG A 110 -19.09 -12.27 17.18
C ARG A 110 -20.24 -11.47 16.55
N ILE A 111 -19.99 -10.19 16.27
CA ILE A 111 -20.97 -9.28 15.66
C ILE A 111 -20.72 -9.18 14.16
N SER A 112 -21.80 -9.12 13.37
CA SER A 112 -21.73 -8.93 11.93
C SER A 112 -21.11 -7.57 11.57
N ILE A 113 -20.30 -7.58 10.51
CA ILE A 113 -19.62 -6.39 9.95
C ILE A 113 -20.09 -6.09 8.53
N SER A 114 -20.84 -7.02 7.90
CA SER A 114 -21.32 -6.94 6.52
C SER A 114 -21.94 -5.59 6.12
N LYS A 115 -22.91 -5.08 6.90
CA LYS A 115 -23.61 -3.82 6.61
C LYS A 115 -22.69 -2.59 6.69
N GLU A 116 -21.74 -2.59 7.62
CA GLU A 116 -20.80 -1.47 7.77
C GLU A 116 -19.76 -1.48 6.66
N ILE A 117 -19.25 -2.66 6.32
CA ILE A 117 -18.31 -2.83 5.21
C ILE A 117 -18.96 -2.43 3.90
N SER A 118 -20.20 -2.85 3.63
CA SER A 118 -20.87 -2.50 2.37
C SER A 118 -21.12 -1.00 2.25
N LEU A 119 -21.61 -0.35 3.31
CA LEU A 119 -21.82 1.10 3.32
C LEU A 119 -20.51 1.86 3.08
N LEU A 120 -19.44 1.45 3.77
CA LEU A 120 -18.13 2.06 3.59
C LEU A 120 -17.58 1.79 2.18
N PHE A 121 -17.79 0.61 1.64
CA PHE A 121 -17.32 0.24 0.30
C PHE A 121 -17.95 1.14 -0.76
N PHE A 122 -19.25 1.39 -0.67
CA PHE A 122 -19.93 2.31 -1.59
C PHE A 122 -19.45 3.75 -1.42
N ALA A 123 -19.24 4.21 -0.18
CA ALA A 123 -18.74 5.57 0.07
C ALA A 123 -17.32 5.77 -0.51
N VAL A 124 -16.40 4.86 -0.22
CA VAL A 124 -15.00 4.92 -0.70
C VAL A 124 -14.94 4.74 -2.22
N SER A 125 -15.74 3.83 -2.78
CA SER A 125 -15.84 3.65 -4.24
C SER A 125 -16.42 4.88 -4.92
N GLY A 126 -17.39 5.57 -4.31
CA GLY A 126 -17.92 6.84 -4.83
C GLY A 126 -16.84 7.92 -4.91
N LEU A 127 -16.00 8.05 -3.88
CA LEU A 127 -14.86 8.97 -3.88
C LEU A 127 -13.81 8.57 -4.93
N ALA A 128 -13.49 7.29 -5.06
CA ALA A 128 -12.58 6.77 -6.07
C ALA A 128 -13.08 7.05 -7.50
N MET A 129 -14.38 6.87 -7.75
CA MET A 129 -15.00 7.19 -9.03
C MET A 129 -15.00 8.69 -9.31
N LEU A 130 -15.17 9.53 -8.29
CA LEU A 130 -15.07 10.98 -8.42
C LEU A 130 -13.64 11.41 -8.80
N GLU A 131 -12.62 10.81 -8.17
CA GLU A 131 -11.22 11.04 -8.54
C GLU A 131 -10.93 10.64 -9.99
N ILE A 132 -11.38 9.44 -10.41
CA ILE A 132 -11.25 8.98 -11.80
C ILE A 132 -11.91 9.97 -12.76
N ALA A 133 -13.15 10.38 -12.49
CA ALA A 133 -13.87 11.33 -13.32
C ALA A 133 -13.11 12.65 -13.48
N ILE A 134 -12.68 13.26 -12.38
CA ILE A 134 -11.98 14.55 -12.39
C ILE A 134 -10.68 14.46 -13.18
N ILE A 135 -9.85 13.45 -12.90
CA ILE A 135 -8.55 13.31 -13.57
C ILE A 135 -8.70 12.89 -15.03
N TRP A 136 -9.67 12.04 -15.35
CA TRP A 136 -9.90 11.60 -16.73
C TRP A 136 -10.24 12.77 -17.65
N TRP A 137 -11.18 13.64 -17.23
CA TRP A 137 -11.60 14.78 -18.06
C TRP A 137 -10.70 16.00 -17.95
N PHE A 138 -10.16 16.28 -16.77
CA PHE A 138 -9.46 17.54 -16.49
C PHE A 138 -7.99 17.35 -16.10
N GLY A 139 -7.43 16.15 -16.20
CA GLY A 139 -6.06 15.85 -15.77
C GLY A 139 -5.02 16.78 -16.41
N VAL A 140 -5.05 16.98 -17.72
CA VAL A 140 -4.11 17.88 -18.41
C VAL A 140 -4.30 19.34 -17.96
N ASP A 141 -5.53 19.81 -17.85
CA ASP A 141 -5.84 21.19 -17.43
C ASP A 141 -5.41 21.46 -15.98
N ILE A 142 -5.68 20.52 -15.06
CA ILE A 142 -5.28 20.62 -13.66
C ILE A 142 -3.75 20.73 -13.59
N PHE A 143 -3.02 19.84 -14.26
CA PHE A 143 -1.56 19.88 -14.18
C PHE A 143 -0.97 21.13 -14.80
N THR A 144 -1.53 21.57 -15.93
CA THR A 144 -1.10 22.79 -16.63
C THR A 144 -1.37 24.04 -15.78
N LEU A 145 -2.54 24.12 -15.14
CA LEU A 145 -2.95 25.26 -14.31
C LEU A 145 -2.10 25.38 -13.04
N PHE A 146 -1.86 24.28 -12.33
CA PHE A 146 -1.18 24.30 -11.03
C PHE A 146 0.34 24.21 -11.13
N PHE A 147 0.89 23.55 -12.15
CA PHE A 147 2.33 23.30 -12.26
C PHE A 147 2.98 23.96 -13.50
N GLY A 148 2.18 24.38 -14.49
CA GLY A 148 2.61 24.99 -15.75
C GLY A 148 2.63 24.03 -16.94
N GLU A 149 2.71 24.58 -18.16
CA GLU A 149 2.60 23.82 -19.43
C GLU A 149 3.59 22.67 -19.56
N LYS A 150 4.79 22.80 -18.98
CA LYS A 150 5.80 21.74 -18.97
C LYS A 150 5.32 20.43 -18.34
N TRP A 151 4.27 20.45 -17.49
CA TRP A 151 3.73 19.28 -16.82
C TRP A 151 2.44 18.74 -17.44
N ALA A 152 2.02 19.26 -18.60
CA ALA A 152 0.86 18.75 -19.33
C ALA A 152 0.95 17.23 -19.53
N TYR A 153 2.15 16.71 -19.81
CA TYR A 153 2.39 15.27 -19.97
C TYR A 153 2.12 14.46 -18.69
N SER A 154 2.41 15.00 -17.50
CA SER A 154 2.01 14.37 -16.23
C SER A 154 0.48 14.30 -16.09
N GLY A 155 -0.24 15.28 -16.62
CA GLY A 155 -1.70 15.24 -16.70
C GLY A 155 -2.19 14.09 -17.57
N THR A 156 -1.60 13.90 -18.74
CA THR A 156 -1.88 12.76 -19.64
C THR A 156 -1.56 11.42 -18.98
N LEU A 157 -0.40 11.29 -18.34
CA LEU A 157 -0.05 10.08 -17.58
C LEU A 157 -1.05 9.82 -16.44
N SER A 158 -1.52 10.87 -15.77
CA SER A 158 -2.48 10.74 -14.67
C SER A 158 -3.82 10.16 -15.14
N GLN A 159 -4.25 10.43 -16.37
CA GLN A 159 -5.45 9.82 -16.96
C GLN A 159 -5.34 8.29 -17.07
N ILE A 160 -4.13 7.76 -17.27
CA ILE A 160 -3.88 6.32 -17.30
C ILE A 160 -3.72 5.77 -15.87
N LEU A 161 -2.95 6.47 -15.03
CA LEU A 161 -2.61 6.03 -13.68
C LEU A 161 -3.80 6.08 -12.71
N VAL A 162 -4.74 7.00 -12.88
CA VAL A 162 -5.83 7.22 -11.92
C VAL A 162 -6.62 5.95 -11.61
N TRP A 163 -6.81 5.07 -12.60
CA TRP A 163 -7.50 3.79 -12.42
C TRP A 163 -6.85 2.91 -11.34
N SER A 164 -5.52 2.81 -11.37
CA SER A 164 -4.75 2.04 -10.39
C SER A 164 -4.73 2.69 -9.01
N TYR A 165 -4.57 4.03 -8.94
CA TYR A 165 -4.50 4.77 -7.68
C TYR A 165 -5.86 4.82 -6.96
N ALA A 166 -6.94 5.02 -7.70
CA ALA A 166 -8.30 4.99 -7.17
C ALA A 166 -8.66 3.59 -6.61
N LEU A 167 -8.24 2.51 -7.29
CA LEU A 167 -8.36 1.15 -6.75
C LEU A 167 -7.48 0.92 -5.52
N ASN A 168 -6.24 1.46 -5.52
CA ASN A 168 -5.36 1.41 -4.36
C ASN A 168 -6.00 2.09 -3.14
N PHE A 169 -6.70 3.22 -3.33
CA PHE A 169 -7.45 3.89 -2.27
C PHE A 169 -8.51 2.97 -1.63
N ILE A 170 -9.29 2.26 -2.44
CA ILE A 170 -10.26 1.27 -1.95
C ILE A 170 -9.54 0.14 -1.19
N VAL A 171 -8.53 -0.48 -1.82
CA VAL A 171 -7.77 -1.60 -1.24
C VAL A 171 -7.12 -1.24 0.09
N SER A 172 -6.47 -0.08 0.16
CA SER A 172 -5.74 0.38 1.34
C SER A 172 -6.68 0.55 2.55
N THR A 173 -7.87 1.10 2.32
CA THR A 173 -8.91 1.28 3.35
C THR A 173 -9.35 -0.07 3.94
N PHE A 174 -9.50 -1.10 3.09
CA PHE A 174 -9.98 -2.42 3.50
C PHE A 174 -8.87 -3.41 3.89
N SER A 175 -7.60 -3.06 3.72
CA SER A 175 -6.46 -3.92 4.07
C SER A 175 -6.45 -4.33 5.55
N SER A 176 -6.99 -3.48 6.44
CA SER A 176 -7.12 -3.73 7.88
C SER A 176 -8.01 -4.94 8.22
N ILE A 177 -8.93 -5.33 7.33
CA ILE A 177 -9.81 -6.51 7.50
C ILE A 177 -8.99 -7.77 7.69
N PHE A 178 -7.88 -7.93 6.95
CA PHE A 178 -7.04 -9.13 7.05
C PHE A 178 -6.37 -9.23 8.42
N VAL A 179 -6.02 -8.11 9.04
CA VAL A 179 -5.45 -8.10 10.39
C VAL A 179 -6.57 -8.34 11.41
N ALA A 180 -7.68 -7.60 11.32
CA ALA A 180 -8.81 -7.68 12.25
C ALA A 180 -9.40 -9.10 12.34
N LEU A 181 -9.52 -9.80 11.21
CA LEU A 181 -10.08 -11.15 11.11
C LEU A 181 -9.01 -12.26 11.17
N GLN A 182 -7.78 -11.95 11.58
CA GLN A 182 -6.67 -12.90 11.74
C GLN A 182 -6.33 -13.69 10.45
N ARG A 183 -6.46 -13.04 9.29
CA ARG A 183 -6.12 -13.55 7.94
C ARG A 183 -4.87 -12.90 7.35
N ILE A 184 -3.95 -12.41 8.20
CA ILE A 184 -2.71 -11.73 7.79
C ILE A 184 -1.88 -12.54 6.78
N LYS A 185 -1.82 -13.88 6.92
CA LYS A 185 -1.08 -14.75 5.98
C LYS A 185 -1.52 -14.57 4.53
N LEU A 186 -2.81 -14.38 4.29
CA LEU A 186 -3.37 -14.21 2.95
C LEU A 186 -2.95 -12.86 2.36
N TYR A 187 -3.01 -11.81 3.18
CA TYR A 187 -2.55 -10.48 2.79
C TYR A 187 -1.04 -10.45 2.53
N SER A 188 -0.25 -11.14 3.36
CA SER A 188 1.18 -11.31 3.16
C SER A 188 1.53 -12.01 1.86
N ALA A 189 0.79 -13.07 1.50
CA ALA A 189 0.98 -13.78 0.24
C ALA A 189 0.69 -12.87 -0.96
N TRP A 190 -0.37 -12.05 -0.86
CA TRP A 190 -0.68 -11.04 -1.86
C TRP A 190 0.44 -10.00 -2.02
N GLN A 191 1.04 -9.50 -0.91
CA GLN A 191 2.15 -8.53 -0.97
C GLN A 191 3.36 -9.10 -1.72
N VAL A 192 3.69 -10.38 -1.48
CA VAL A 192 4.79 -11.08 -2.19
C VAL A 192 4.45 -11.24 -3.68
N LEU A 193 3.21 -11.61 -4.01
CA LEU A 193 2.76 -11.74 -5.39
C LEU A 193 2.79 -10.40 -6.13
N TYR A 194 2.32 -9.33 -5.48
CA TYR A 194 2.36 -7.97 -6.02
C TYR A 194 3.80 -7.51 -6.28
N PHE A 195 4.72 -7.77 -5.35
CA PHE A 195 6.15 -7.53 -5.57
C PHE A 195 6.72 -8.30 -6.75
N GLY A 196 6.38 -9.58 -6.88
CA GLY A 196 6.76 -10.38 -8.05
C GLY A 196 6.24 -9.77 -9.35
N GLY A 197 4.97 -9.34 -9.38
CA GLY A 197 4.36 -8.70 -10.55
C GLY A 197 5.03 -7.38 -10.93
N ILE A 198 5.31 -6.51 -9.97
CA ILE A 198 6.07 -5.28 -10.21
C ILE A 198 7.49 -5.60 -10.70
N GLY A 199 8.15 -6.58 -10.10
CA GLY A 199 9.48 -7.03 -10.52
C GLY A 199 9.51 -7.56 -11.96
N MET A 200 8.44 -8.19 -12.43
CA MET A 200 8.33 -8.67 -13.82
C MET A 200 8.30 -7.53 -14.85
N LEU A 201 7.98 -6.30 -14.45
CA LEU A 201 8.01 -5.14 -15.37
C LEU A 201 9.42 -4.84 -15.90
N VAL A 202 10.48 -5.34 -15.27
CA VAL A 202 11.84 -5.24 -15.82
C VAL A 202 11.93 -5.83 -17.24
N PHE A 203 11.16 -6.89 -17.51
CA PHE A 203 11.13 -7.51 -18.84
C PHE A 203 10.38 -6.65 -19.86
N ALA A 204 9.52 -5.74 -19.43
CA ALA A 204 8.81 -4.80 -20.29
C ALA A 204 9.65 -3.54 -20.62
N SER A 205 10.90 -3.45 -20.15
CA SER A 205 11.77 -2.25 -20.29
C SER A 205 12.10 -1.86 -21.73
N TYR A 206 11.94 -2.77 -22.70
CA TYR A 206 12.15 -2.48 -24.13
C TYR A 206 10.94 -1.80 -24.79
N LEU A 207 9.79 -1.73 -24.12
CA LEU A 207 8.57 -1.13 -24.66
C LEU A 207 8.64 0.41 -24.60
N PRO A 208 7.88 1.13 -25.46
CA PRO A 208 7.68 2.57 -25.31
C PRO A 208 7.15 2.92 -23.92
N PHE A 209 7.50 4.11 -23.42
CA PHE A 209 7.19 4.53 -22.04
C PHE A 209 5.69 4.43 -21.71
N GLU A 210 4.82 4.90 -22.60
CA GLU A 210 3.36 4.85 -22.38
C GLU A 210 2.85 3.41 -22.30
N THR A 211 3.35 2.51 -23.15
CA THR A 211 3.01 1.09 -23.11
C THR A 211 3.53 0.44 -21.82
N PHE A 212 4.72 0.81 -21.35
CA PHE A 212 5.23 0.36 -20.05
C PHE A 212 4.33 0.80 -18.90
N ILE A 213 3.86 2.07 -18.90
CA ILE A 213 2.92 2.57 -17.90
C ILE A 213 1.58 1.82 -17.96
N GLN A 214 1.08 1.49 -19.14
CA GLN A 214 -0.13 0.66 -19.29
C GLN A 214 0.06 -0.74 -18.68
N TRP A 215 1.20 -1.39 -18.91
CA TRP A 215 1.53 -2.68 -18.28
C TRP A 215 1.66 -2.56 -16.76
N PHE A 216 2.30 -1.50 -16.26
CA PHE A 216 2.36 -1.21 -14.85
C PHE A 216 0.96 -1.10 -14.24
N VAL A 217 0.09 -0.27 -14.83
CA VAL A 217 -1.31 -0.12 -14.39
C VAL A 217 -2.07 -1.44 -14.48
N ALA A 218 -1.89 -2.25 -15.52
CA ALA A 218 -2.54 -3.54 -15.66
C ALA A 218 -2.12 -4.52 -14.55
N VAL A 219 -0.84 -4.56 -14.19
CA VAL A 219 -0.32 -5.36 -13.06
C VAL A 219 -0.94 -4.88 -11.75
N GLU A 220 -0.99 -3.57 -11.52
CA GLU A 220 -1.59 -2.99 -10.32
C GLU A 220 -3.09 -3.31 -10.20
N ILE A 221 -3.88 -3.06 -11.26
CA ILE A 221 -5.31 -3.35 -11.29
C ILE A 221 -5.54 -4.84 -11.02
N SER A 222 -4.79 -5.72 -11.69
CA SER A 222 -4.91 -7.17 -11.50
C SER A 222 -4.65 -7.56 -10.04
N ALA A 223 -3.58 -7.04 -9.44
CA ALA A 223 -3.26 -7.31 -8.04
C ALA A 223 -4.33 -6.73 -7.09
N TYR A 224 -4.83 -5.52 -7.34
CA TYR A 224 -5.85 -4.87 -6.51
C TYR A 224 -7.20 -5.57 -6.58
N VAL A 225 -7.63 -6.01 -7.77
CA VAL A 225 -8.84 -6.81 -7.93
C VAL A 225 -8.73 -8.14 -7.17
N LEU A 226 -7.57 -8.81 -7.24
CA LEU A 226 -7.34 -10.06 -6.52
C LEU A 226 -7.45 -9.89 -4.99
N VAL A 227 -6.89 -8.83 -4.42
CA VAL A 227 -6.98 -8.61 -2.96
C VAL A 227 -8.36 -8.13 -2.51
N LEU A 228 -9.10 -7.38 -3.34
CA LEU A 228 -10.51 -7.06 -3.08
C LEU A 228 -11.38 -8.31 -3.09
N ALA A 229 -11.17 -9.22 -4.06
CA ALA A 229 -11.86 -10.51 -4.07
C ALA A 229 -11.52 -11.32 -2.82
N ALA A 230 -10.24 -11.33 -2.40
CA ALA A 230 -9.81 -11.97 -1.17
C ALA A 230 -10.44 -11.35 0.08
N SER A 231 -10.60 -10.02 0.16
CA SER A 231 -11.24 -9.36 1.30
C SER A 231 -12.72 -9.71 1.38
N ILE A 232 -13.41 -9.74 0.24
CA ILE A 232 -14.81 -10.19 0.15
C ILE A 232 -14.94 -11.64 0.62
N TYR A 233 -14.05 -12.53 0.16
CA TYR A 233 -14.03 -13.93 0.60
C TYR A 233 -13.84 -14.06 2.11
N VAL A 234 -12.90 -13.31 2.68
CA VAL A 234 -12.61 -13.31 4.12
C VAL A 234 -13.83 -12.85 4.93
N VAL A 235 -14.50 -11.77 4.50
CA VAL A 235 -15.71 -11.26 5.15
C VAL A 235 -16.85 -12.28 5.05
N HIS A 236 -17.11 -12.84 3.87
CA HIS A 236 -18.15 -13.87 3.70
C HIS A 236 -17.88 -15.11 4.57
N GLY A 237 -16.63 -15.53 4.66
CA GLY A 237 -16.22 -16.64 5.54
C GLY A 237 -16.49 -16.35 7.01
N TYR A 238 -16.25 -15.11 7.46
CA TYR A 238 -16.58 -14.67 8.81
C TYR A 238 -18.09 -14.66 9.05
N GLU A 239 -18.87 -14.03 8.17
CA GLU A 239 -20.34 -13.95 8.31
C GLU A 239 -21.00 -15.34 8.31
N LYS A 240 -20.49 -16.29 7.51
CA LYS A 240 -20.95 -17.68 7.55
C LYS A 240 -20.62 -18.38 8.87
N SER A 241 -19.51 -18.03 9.50
CA SER A 241 -19.13 -18.58 10.81
C SER A 241 -20.04 -18.10 11.94
N LEU A 242 -20.64 -16.92 11.81
CA LEU A 242 -21.62 -16.39 12.77
C LEU A 242 -22.94 -17.17 12.72
N LYS A 243 -23.40 -17.56 11.53
CA LYS A 243 -24.66 -18.30 11.34
C LYS A 243 -24.61 -19.78 11.76
N ARG A 244 -23.41 -20.31 12.03
CA ARG A 244 -23.16 -21.73 12.35
C ARG A 244 -23.12 -22.03 13.85
N ASN A 245 -23.09 -20.99 14.68
CA ASN A 245 -23.19 -21.06 16.14
C ASN A 245 -24.53 -20.47 16.58
#